data_AF-A0A0H3G837-F1
#
_entry.id   AF-A0A0H3G837-F1
#
_cell.length_a   1.000
_cell.length_b   1.000
_cell.length_c   1.000
_cell.angle_alpha   90.00
_cell.angle_beta   90.00
_cell.angle_gamma   90.00
#
_symmetry.space_group_name_H-M   'P 1'
#
loop_
_entity.id
_entity.type
_entity.pdbx_description
1 polymer ?
#
loop_
_entity_poly.entity_id
_entity_poly.type
_entity_poly.pdbx_seq_one_letter_code
_entity_poly.pdbx_strand_id
1 'polypeptide(L)'
;MASSTRPTPQEEKPLYKRLIEWALHTTADQRLCFARLIAFLYPTISMISALGSEYIGHLYPCEMCLWQRKPHYIAIGLMVFSFLLSFIFSKKDSLKGYIRPSEKILTLLAAFSIAVSGFIGAFHAGVEYHWWEGITTCSLPITGNNTQEMFNAIMNAPFVRCDIPAWTLWGISLAGFNAIFSTGAGLVIALLCLNYLPKRR
;
A
#
# COMPACT_ATOMS: atom_id res chain seq x y z
N MET A 1 -9.09 -47.21 49.45
CA MET A 1 -9.79 -45.94 49.14
C MET A 1 -8.83 -45.04 48.36
N ALA A 2 -8.93 -45.01 47.04
CA ALA A 2 -8.12 -44.11 46.20
C ALA A 2 -8.90 -42.80 46.01
N SER A 3 -8.37 -41.72 46.55
CA SER A 3 -8.93 -40.37 46.43
C SER A 3 -8.78 -39.87 44.99
N SER A 4 -9.90 -39.79 44.28
CA SER A 4 -10.02 -39.13 42.98
C SER A 4 -9.89 -37.61 43.17
N THR A 5 -8.72 -37.04 42.90
CA THR A 5 -8.59 -35.59 42.72
C THR A 5 -9.02 -35.26 41.29
N ARG A 6 -10.15 -34.56 41.13
CA ARG A 6 -10.51 -33.97 39.83
C ARG A 6 -9.47 -32.91 39.48
N PRO A 7 -8.98 -32.84 38.23
CA PRO A 7 -8.17 -31.72 37.80
C PRO A 7 -9.02 -30.44 37.89
N THR A 8 -8.44 -29.39 38.46
CA THR A 8 -9.04 -28.05 38.50
C THR A 8 -9.27 -27.56 37.07
N PRO A 9 -10.39 -26.86 36.78
CA PRO A 9 -10.58 -26.21 35.48
C PRO A 9 -9.38 -25.31 35.20
N GLN A 10 -8.70 -25.50 34.07
CA GLN A 10 -7.65 -24.59 33.64
C GLN A 10 -8.31 -23.21 33.46
N GLU A 11 -7.92 -22.25 34.29
CA GLU A 11 -8.40 -20.88 34.23
C GLU A 11 -7.96 -20.27 32.90
N GLU A 12 -8.88 -20.20 31.93
CA GLU A 12 -8.58 -19.67 30.61
C GLU A 12 -8.17 -18.21 30.74
N LYS A 13 -6.94 -17.88 30.31
CA LYS A 13 -6.45 -16.50 30.32
C LYS A 13 -7.42 -15.59 29.54
N PRO A 14 -7.75 -14.39 30.05
CA PRO A 14 -8.64 -13.47 29.37
C PRO A 14 -8.09 -13.08 27.99
N LEU A 15 -8.99 -12.90 27.01
CA LEU A 15 -8.65 -12.71 25.59
C LEU A 15 -7.57 -11.64 25.37
N TYR A 16 -7.63 -10.52 26.08
CA TYR A 16 -6.64 -9.44 25.94
C TYR A 16 -5.23 -9.86 26.35
N LYS A 17 -5.06 -10.69 27.39
CA LYS A 17 -3.75 -11.22 27.79
C LYS A 17 -3.20 -12.20 26.75
N ARG A 18 -4.07 -13.01 26.13
CA ARG A 18 -3.68 -13.90 25.04
C ARG A 18 -3.26 -13.13 23.78
N LEU A 19 -3.95 -12.03 23.47
CA LEU A 19 -3.59 -11.13 22.38
C LEU A 19 -2.25 -10.42 22.65
N ILE A 20 -2.01 -9.97 23.88
CA ILE A 20 -0.75 -9.36 24.30
C ILE A 20 0.39 -10.38 24.25
N GLU A 21 0.20 -11.59 24.80
CA GLU A 21 1.19 -12.67 24.73
C GLU A 21 1.48 -13.06 23.28
N TRP A 22 0.47 -13.19 22.43
CA TRP A 22 0.65 -13.42 20.99
C TRP A 22 1.45 -12.29 20.31
N ALA A 23 1.14 -11.02 20.62
CA ALA A 23 1.88 -9.88 20.08
C ALA A 23 3.35 -9.86 20.56
N LEU A 24 3.60 -10.25 21.81
CA LEU A 24 4.95 -10.35 22.39
C LEU A 24 5.75 -11.56 21.87
N HIS A 25 5.07 -12.65 21.51
CA HIS A 25 5.68 -13.90 21.03
C HIS A 25 5.75 -14.04 19.50
N THR A 26 5.31 -13.04 18.73
CA THR A 26 5.53 -13.07 17.27
C THR A 26 7.02 -13.08 16.96
N THR A 27 7.48 -14.15 16.31
CA THR A 27 8.88 -14.26 15.91
C THR A 27 9.21 -13.18 14.88
N ALA A 28 10.48 -12.78 14.78
CA ALA A 28 10.93 -11.79 13.80
C ALA A 28 10.52 -12.18 12.36
N ASP A 29 10.51 -13.49 12.05
CA ASP A 29 10.08 -14.04 10.77
C ASP A 29 8.57 -13.85 10.52
N GLN A 30 7.73 -14.03 11.55
CA GLN A 30 6.28 -13.80 11.43
C GLN A 30 5.96 -12.33 11.14
N ARG A 31 6.66 -11.40 11.82
CA ARG A 31 6.49 -9.95 11.59
C ARG A 31 6.85 -9.55 10.18
N LEU A 32 7.93 -10.09 9.64
CA LEU A 32 8.37 -9.78 8.28
C LEU A 32 7.48 -10.46 7.22
N CYS A 33 6.97 -11.68 7.46
CA CYS A 33 5.93 -12.27 6.62
C CYS A 33 4.67 -11.40 6.57
N PHE A 34 4.23 -10.89 7.72
CA PHE A 34 3.09 -10.00 7.79
C PHE A 34 3.36 -8.66 7.07
N ALA A 35 4.54 -8.07 7.27
CA ALA A 35 4.97 -6.86 6.57
C ALA A 35 4.94 -7.03 5.05
N ARG A 36 5.45 -8.17 4.55
CA ARG A 36 5.43 -8.52 3.11
C ARG A 36 4.01 -8.64 2.59
N LEU A 37 3.13 -9.30 3.35
CA LEU A 37 1.74 -9.45 2.97
C LEU A 37 1.06 -8.08 2.84
N ILE A 38 1.22 -7.20 3.84
CA ILE A 38 0.66 -5.84 3.79
C ILE A 38 1.27 -5.05 2.63
N ALA A 39 2.58 -5.11 2.43
CA ALA A 39 3.29 -4.41 1.37
C ALA A 39 2.81 -4.80 -0.04
N PHE A 40 2.24 -5.99 -0.20
CA PHE A 40 1.63 -6.42 -1.46
C PHE A 40 0.13 -6.11 -1.54
N LEU A 41 -0.63 -6.46 -0.49
CA LEU A 41 -2.09 -6.32 -0.50
C LEU A 41 -2.51 -4.86 -0.51
N TYR A 42 -1.85 -3.99 0.26
CA TYR A 42 -2.22 -2.59 0.35
C TYR A 42 -2.21 -1.85 -1.01
N PRO A 43 -1.07 -1.78 -1.75
CA PRO A 43 -1.05 -1.07 -3.02
C PRO A 43 -1.94 -1.76 -4.07
N THR A 44 -2.12 -3.08 -4.00
CA THR A 44 -3.03 -3.82 -4.89
C THR A 44 -4.48 -3.42 -4.65
N ILE A 45 -4.94 -3.43 -3.39
CA ILE A 45 -6.29 -3.02 -3.02
C ILE A 45 -6.50 -1.54 -3.37
N SER A 46 -5.53 -0.67 -3.08
CA SER A 46 -5.60 0.75 -3.43
C SER A 46 -5.75 0.97 -4.95
N MET A 47 -5.00 0.24 -5.79
CA MET A 47 -5.17 0.29 -7.24
C MET A 47 -6.51 -0.26 -7.71
N ILE A 48 -6.99 -1.36 -7.13
CA ILE A 48 -8.33 -1.88 -7.44
C ILE A 48 -9.40 -0.83 -7.07
N SER A 49 -9.29 -0.17 -5.92
CA SER A 49 -10.21 0.89 -5.52
C SER A 49 -10.15 2.10 -6.46
N ALA A 50 -8.95 2.51 -6.90
CA ALA A 50 -8.77 3.59 -7.85
C ALA A 50 -9.39 3.28 -9.22
N LEU A 51 -9.16 2.06 -9.74
CA LEU A 51 -9.74 1.60 -11.01
C LEU A 51 -11.25 1.41 -10.89
N GLY A 52 -11.75 0.92 -9.76
CA GLY A 52 -13.19 0.85 -9.49
C GLY A 52 -13.84 2.23 -9.48
N SER A 53 -13.19 3.22 -8.85
CA SER A 53 -13.68 4.61 -8.86
C SER A 53 -13.71 5.21 -10.27
N GLU A 54 -12.73 4.87 -11.10
CA GLU A 54 -12.66 5.32 -12.49
C GLU A 54 -13.72 4.67 -13.38
N TYR A 55 -13.81 3.34 -13.39
CA TYR A 55 -14.67 2.60 -14.33
C TYR A 55 -16.11 2.42 -13.85
N ILE A 56 -16.35 2.36 -12.54
CA ILE A 56 -17.69 2.17 -11.95
C ILE A 56 -18.24 3.52 -11.45
N GLY A 57 -17.39 4.33 -10.84
CA GLY A 57 -17.78 5.65 -10.31
C GLY A 57 -17.71 6.78 -11.34
N HIS A 58 -17.20 6.52 -12.55
CA HIS A 58 -16.94 7.53 -13.58
C HIS A 58 -16.07 8.72 -13.09
N LEU A 59 -15.23 8.47 -12.07
CA LEU A 59 -14.30 9.44 -11.51
C LEU A 59 -12.98 9.36 -12.27
N TYR A 60 -12.92 10.01 -13.42
CA TYR A 60 -11.72 10.03 -14.25
C TYR A 60 -10.54 10.67 -13.51
N PRO A 61 -9.33 10.09 -13.60
CA PRO A 61 -8.17 10.60 -12.89
C PRO A 61 -7.65 11.88 -13.56
N CYS A 62 -7.33 12.89 -12.75
CA CYS A 62 -6.49 14.00 -13.18
C CYS A 62 -5.01 13.57 -13.26
N GLU A 63 -4.15 14.46 -13.75
CA GLU A 63 -2.71 14.19 -13.86
C GLU A 63 -2.07 13.81 -12.52
N MET A 64 -2.38 14.54 -11.44
CA MET A 64 -1.83 14.27 -10.11
C MET A 64 -2.36 12.96 -9.52
N CYS A 65 -3.59 12.54 -9.85
CA CYS A 65 -4.09 11.20 -9.52
C CYS A 65 -3.24 10.12 -10.18
N LEU A 66 -2.82 10.30 -11.44
CA LEU A 66 -1.94 9.35 -12.11
C LEU A 66 -0.55 9.31 -11.48
N TRP A 67 -0.05 10.43 -10.98
CA TRP A 67 1.22 10.45 -10.24
C TRP A 67 1.16 9.61 -8.96
N GLN A 68 0.03 9.61 -8.25
CA GLN A 68 -0.17 8.78 -7.06
C GLN A 68 -0.20 7.28 -7.38
N ARG A 69 -0.59 6.89 -8.60
CA ARG A 69 -0.64 5.49 -9.04
C ARG A 69 0.74 4.90 -9.33
N LYS A 70 1.67 5.67 -9.90
CA LYS A 70 2.99 5.18 -10.30
C LYS A 70 3.77 4.51 -9.16
N PRO A 71 3.87 5.09 -7.94
CA PRO A 71 4.53 4.42 -6.83
C PRO A 71 3.84 3.13 -6.39
N HIS A 72 2.50 3.05 -6.45
CA HIS A 72 1.80 1.80 -6.15
C HIS A 72 2.15 0.69 -7.16
N TYR A 73 2.27 1.00 -8.46
CA TYR A 73 2.75 0.03 -9.45
C TYR A 73 4.17 -0.45 -9.17
N ILE A 74 5.06 0.46 -8.77
CA ILE A 74 6.44 0.11 -8.37
C ILE A 74 6.41 -0.81 -7.15
N ALA A 75 5.63 -0.49 -6.12
CA ALA A 75 5.49 -1.30 -4.91
C ALA A 75 4.97 -2.72 -5.22
N ILE A 76 3.94 -2.83 -6.08
CA ILE A 76 3.41 -4.13 -6.53
C ILE A 76 4.50 -4.92 -7.26
N GLY A 77 5.21 -4.29 -8.21
CA GLY A 77 6.29 -4.94 -8.95
C GLY A 77 7.42 -5.46 -8.05
N LEU A 78 7.85 -4.65 -7.07
CA LEU A 78 8.85 -5.04 -6.08
C LEU A 78 8.41 -6.25 -5.25
N MET A 79 7.14 -6.29 -4.85
CA MET A 79 6.61 -7.38 -4.03
C MET A 79 6.39 -8.67 -4.82
N VAL A 80 5.90 -8.58 -6.07
CA VAL A 80 5.82 -9.72 -6.98
C VAL A 80 7.22 -10.30 -7.20
N PHE A 81 8.21 -9.45 -7.44
CA PHE A 81 9.61 -9.87 -7.58
C PHE A 81 10.14 -10.53 -6.29
N SER A 82 9.84 -9.97 -5.12
CA SER A 82 10.21 -10.56 -3.82
C SER A 82 9.63 -11.96 -3.64
N PHE A 83 8.35 -12.17 -3.95
CA PHE A 83 7.72 -13.49 -3.85
C PHE A 83 8.27 -14.49 -4.88
N LEU A 84 8.57 -14.03 -6.10
CA LEU A 84 9.18 -14.87 -7.12
C LEU A 84 10.57 -15.35 -6.71
N LEU A 85 11.39 -14.46 -6.12
CA LEU A 85 12.69 -14.85 -5.54
C LEU A 85 12.50 -15.88 -4.42
N SER A 86 11.54 -15.68 -3.52
CA SER A 86 11.26 -16.68 -2.49
C SER A 86 10.87 -18.02 -3.11
N PHE A 87 10.00 -18.04 -4.13
CA PHE A 87 9.54 -19.26 -4.78
C PHE A 87 10.68 -20.02 -5.47
N ILE A 88 11.49 -19.33 -6.28
CA ILE A 88 12.60 -19.94 -7.05
C ILE A 88 13.62 -20.59 -6.13
N PHE A 89 13.97 -19.91 -5.04
CA PHE A 89 15.07 -20.34 -4.20
C PHE A 89 14.64 -21.03 -2.89
N SER A 90 13.34 -21.23 -2.63
CA SER A 90 12.84 -21.98 -1.46
C SER A 90 12.91 -23.50 -1.63
N LYS A 91 13.28 -24.02 -2.81
CA LYS A 91 13.44 -25.46 -3.08
C LYS A 91 14.50 -26.19 -2.24
N LYS A 92 15.30 -25.50 -1.42
CA LYS A 92 16.23 -26.13 -0.49
C LYS A 92 15.48 -26.40 0.82
N ASP A 93 15.16 -27.67 1.11
CA ASP A 93 14.39 -28.10 2.30
C ASP A 93 14.91 -27.56 3.64
N SER A 94 16.20 -27.20 3.71
CA SER A 94 16.83 -26.62 4.89
C SER A 94 16.49 -25.13 5.14
N LEU A 95 15.68 -24.46 4.29
CA LEU A 95 15.39 -23.02 4.34
C LEU A 95 13.92 -22.67 4.60
N LYS A 96 13.06 -23.65 4.89
CA LYS A 96 11.65 -23.43 5.25
C LYS A 96 11.54 -22.45 6.42
N GLY A 97 11.01 -21.25 6.17
CA GLY A 97 10.79 -20.19 7.17
C GLY A 97 11.89 -19.13 7.29
N TYR A 98 13.02 -19.24 6.57
CA TYR A 98 14.08 -18.23 6.61
C TYR A 98 13.82 -17.12 5.59
N ILE A 99 13.60 -15.89 6.08
CA ILE A 99 13.45 -14.71 5.21
C ILE A 99 14.81 -14.08 4.92
N ARG A 100 15.09 -13.85 3.64
CA ARG A 100 16.41 -13.35 3.22
C ARG A 100 16.55 -11.85 3.49
N PRO A 101 17.77 -11.36 3.75
CA PRO A 101 18.03 -9.92 3.81
C PRO A 101 17.55 -9.16 2.56
N SER A 102 17.67 -9.78 1.38
CA SER A 102 17.16 -9.20 0.12
C SER A 102 15.64 -9.01 0.12
N GLU A 103 14.88 -9.94 0.71
CA GLU A 103 13.42 -9.84 0.80
C GLU A 103 13.01 -8.71 1.76
N LYS A 104 13.74 -8.52 2.86
CA LYS A 104 13.56 -7.35 3.75
C LYS A 104 13.80 -6.04 3.00
N ILE A 105 14.90 -5.95 2.24
CA ILE A 105 15.22 -4.73 1.48
C ILE A 105 14.13 -4.43 0.45
N LEU A 106 13.66 -5.43 -0.31
CA LEU A 106 12.57 -5.25 -1.26
C LEU A 106 11.27 -4.80 -0.58
N THR A 107 10.96 -5.35 0.60
CA THR A 107 9.79 -4.94 1.40
C THR A 107 9.90 -3.49 1.87
N LEU A 108 11.09 -3.06 2.30
CA LEU A 108 11.34 -1.66 2.69
C LEU A 108 11.27 -0.71 1.50
N LEU A 109 11.76 -1.11 0.33
CA LEU A 109 11.62 -0.32 -0.90
C LEU A 109 10.16 -0.19 -1.33
N ALA A 110 9.37 -1.26 -1.19
CA ALA A 110 7.92 -1.21 -1.43
C ALA A 110 7.23 -0.26 -0.43
N ALA A 111 7.58 -0.35 0.86
CA ALA A 111 7.07 0.55 1.90
C ALA A 111 7.40 2.02 1.60
N PHE A 112 8.63 2.29 1.17
CA PHE A 112 9.06 3.63 0.75
C PHE A 112 8.26 4.13 -0.45
N SER A 113 8.07 3.29 -1.47
CA SER A 113 7.28 3.65 -2.66
C SER A 113 5.81 3.96 -2.32
N ILE A 114 5.20 3.16 -1.44
CA ILE A 114 3.86 3.42 -0.89
C ILE A 114 3.82 4.76 -0.15
N ALA A 115 4.79 5.03 0.72
CA ALA A 115 4.88 6.31 1.44
C ALA A 115 5.03 7.51 0.49
N VAL A 116 5.81 7.37 -0.59
CA VAL A 116 5.93 8.39 -1.65
C VAL A 116 4.56 8.67 -2.29
N SER A 117 3.75 7.64 -2.58
CA SER A 117 2.36 7.88 -3.05
C SER A 117 1.56 8.68 -2.03
N GLY A 118 1.71 8.38 -0.73
CA GLY A 118 1.07 9.13 0.35
C GLY A 118 1.49 10.60 0.39
N PHE A 119 2.78 10.91 0.24
CA PHE A 119 3.26 12.29 0.18
C PHE A 119 2.76 13.05 -1.06
N ILE A 120 2.71 12.38 -2.23
CA ILE A 120 2.09 12.97 -3.43
C ILE A 120 0.59 13.21 -3.19
N GLY A 121 -0.09 12.29 -2.50
CA GLY A 121 -1.48 12.43 -2.07
C GLY A 121 -1.69 13.64 -1.17
N ALA A 122 -0.80 13.85 -0.19
CA ALA A 122 -0.85 14.99 0.70
C ALA A 122 -0.65 16.30 -0.06
N PHE A 123 0.30 16.32 -1.00
CA PHE A 123 0.51 17.46 -1.89
C PHE A 123 -0.75 17.77 -2.72
N HIS A 124 -1.35 16.75 -3.33
CA HIS A 124 -2.56 16.90 -4.16
C HIS A 124 -3.76 17.36 -3.33
N ALA A 125 -3.98 16.78 -2.15
CA ALA A 125 -5.06 17.20 -1.25
C ALA A 125 -4.89 18.67 -0.83
N GLY A 126 -3.67 19.15 -0.58
CA GLY A 126 -3.47 20.56 -0.29
C GLY A 126 -3.70 21.49 -1.48
N VAL A 127 -3.51 21.03 -2.72
CA VAL A 127 -3.95 21.77 -3.92
C VAL A 127 -5.48 21.85 -3.96
N GLU A 128 -6.17 20.72 -3.74
CA GLU A 128 -7.64 20.64 -3.70
C GLU A 128 -8.27 21.46 -2.56
N TYR A 129 -7.57 21.58 -1.43
CA TYR A 129 -7.99 22.43 -0.30
C TYR A 129 -7.50 23.87 -0.41
N HIS A 130 -6.81 24.20 -1.52
CA HIS A 130 -6.25 25.52 -1.78
C HIS A 130 -5.28 26.03 -0.69
N TRP A 131 -4.56 25.12 -0.04
CA TRP A 131 -3.45 25.47 0.85
C TRP A 131 -2.26 26.01 0.06
N TRP A 132 -2.11 25.57 -1.19
CA TRP A 132 -1.12 26.05 -2.16
C TRP A 132 -1.63 25.84 -3.59
N GLU A 133 -1.00 26.51 -4.54
CA GLU A 133 -1.31 26.36 -5.96
C GLU A 133 -0.77 25.04 -6.52
N GLY A 134 -1.48 24.49 -7.51
CA GLY A 134 -1.04 23.32 -8.25
C GLY A 134 0.12 23.65 -9.19
N ILE A 135 1.07 22.72 -9.33
CA ILE A 135 2.20 22.84 -10.28
C ILE A 135 1.87 22.28 -11.66
N THR A 136 0.69 21.71 -11.84
CA THR A 136 0.26 21.15 -13.12
C THR A 136 -0.38 22.23 -13.98
N THR A 137 0.18 22.43 -15.17
CA THR A 137 -0.47 23.23 -16.20
C THR A 137 -1.54 22.38 -16.85
N CYS A 138 -2.78 22.86 -16.90
CA CYS A 138 -3.87 22.20 -17.61
C CYS A 138 -3.57 22.10 -19.12
N SER A 139 -2.79 21.10 -19.53
CA SER A 139 -2.45 20.83 -20.92
C SER A 139 -2.74 19.38 -21.24
N LEU A 140 -3.69 19.15 -22.14
CA LEU A 140 -3.92 17.83 -22.72
C LEU A 140 -2.74 17.50 -23.65
N PRO A 141 -2.11 16.31 -23.55
CA PRO A 141 -1.17 15.88 -24.57
C PRO A 141 -1.93 15.82 -25.90
N ILE A 142 -1.52 16.63 -26.87
CA ILE A 142 -2.20 16.66 -28.16
C ILE A 142 -1.80 15.40 -28.93
N THR A 143 -2.73 14.46 -29.04
CA THR A 143 -2.55 13.23 -29.81
C THR A 143 -3.35 13.31 -31.11
N GLY A 144 -2.70 13.11 -32.25
CA GLY A 144 -3.35 13.06 -33.56
C GLY A 144 -2.35 13.31 -34.68
N ASN A 145 -2.51 12.63 -35.82
CA ASN A 145 -1.63 12.77 -36.97
C ASN A 145 -2.05 13.92 -37.90
N ASN A 146 -3.21 14.53 -37.66
CA ASN A 146 -3.73 15.68 -38.38
C ASN A 146 -4.60 16.57 -37.47
N THR A 147 -4.87 17.80 -37.92
CA THR A 147 -5.62 18.82 -37.16
C THR A 147 -7.01 18.35 -36.72
N GLN A 148 -7.68 17.50 -37.51
CA GLN A 148 -9.03 17.03 -37.21
C GLN A 148 -9.01 15.97 -36.08
N GLU A 149 -8.05 15.06 -36.10
CA GLU A 149 -7.81 14.10 -35.03
C GLU A 149 -7.38 14.79 -33.74
N MET A 150 -6.51 15.79 -33.83
CA MET A 150 -6.08 16.60 -32.68
C MET A 150 -7.27 17.37 -32.08
N PHE A 151 -8.11 17.98 -32.92
CA PHE A 151 -9.33 18.66 -32.48
C PHE A 151 -10.33 17.69 -31.82
N ASN A 152 -10.57 16.53 -32.43
CA ASN A 152 -11.44 15.50 -31.87
C ASN A 152 -10.88 14.93 -30.55
N ALA A 153 -9.56 14.78 -30.43
CA ALA A 153 -8.92 14.33 -29.20
C ALA A 153 -9.09 15.37 -28.07
N ILE A 154 -8.97 16.66 -28.39
CA ILE A 154 -9.21 17.75 -27.43
C ILE A 154 -10.69 17.80 -27.01
N MET A 155 -11.62 17.71 -27.97
CA MET A 155 -13.06 17.82 -27.70
C MET A 155 -13.64 16.62 -26.93
N ASN A 156 -13.03 15.44 -27.06
CA ASN A 156 -13.51 14.23 -26.40
C ASN A 156 -12.70 13.85 -25.14
N ALA A 157 -11.60 14.53 -24.84
CA ALA A 157 -10.84 14.24 -23.63
C ALA A 157 -11.63 14.68 -22.38
N PRO A 158 -11.87 13.78 -21.41
CA PRO A 158 -12.44 14.18 -20.13
C PRO A 158 -11.44 15.09 -19.41
N PHE A 159 -11.69 16.39 -19.48
CA PHE A 159 -10.87 17.40 -18.83
C PHE A 159 -11.16 17.41 -17.32
N VAL A 160 -10.32 16.75 -16.54
CA VAL A 160 -10.42 16.70 -15.07
C VAL A 160 -9.37 17.60 -14.45
N ARG A 161 -9.82 18.54 -13.64
CA ARG A 161 -8.97 19.50 -12.93
C ARG A 161 -8.30 18.86 -11.70
N CYS A 162 -7.04 19.21 -11.44
CA CYS A 162 -6.29 18.73 -10.27
C CYS A 162 -6.59 19.54 -9.00
N ASP A 163 -7.22 20.71 -9.12
CA ASP A 163 -7.50 21.61 -7.99
C ASP A 163 -8.93 21.49 -7.45
N ILE A 164 -9.72 20.59 -8.02
CA ILE A 164 -11.09 20.32 -7.58
C ILE A 164 -11.19 18.84 -7.21
N PRO A 165 -11.58 18.51 -5.98
CA PRO A 165 -11.72 17.11 -5.58
C PRO A 165 -12.87 16.46 -6.34
N ALA A 166 -12.56 15.36 -7.05
CA ALA A 166 -13.55 14.61 -7.82
C ALA A 166 -14.65 13.99 -6.93
N TRP A 167 -14.31 13.66 -5.69
CA TRP A 167 -15.24 13.22 -4.67
C TRP A 167 -14.65 13.44 -3.27
N THR A 168 -15.53 13.64 -2.30
CA THR A 168 -15.17 13.88 -0.90
C THR A 168 -16.07 13.06 0.03
N LEU A 169 -15.52 12.67 1.18
CA LEU A 169 -16.25 12.06 2.28
C LEU A 169 -15.72 12.61 3.60
N TRP A 170 -16.64 13.08 4.45
CA TRP A 170 -16.31 13.75 5.73
C TRP A 170 -15.32 14.92 5.58
N GLY A 171 -15.39 15.63 4.45
CA GLY A 171 -14.49 16.74 4.14
C GLY A 171 -13.09 16.32 3.67
N ILE A 172 -12.85 15.01 3.49
CA ILE A 172 -11.58 14.49 2.99
C ILE A 172 -11.76 14.07 1.53
N SER A 173 -10.90 14.55 0.64
CA SER A 173 -10.88 14.15 -0.77
C SER A 173 -10.30 12.75 -0.97
N LEU A 174 -10.49 12.15 -2.14
CA LEU A 174 -9.80 10.90 -2.50
C LEU A 174 -8.28 11.02 -2.38
N ALA A 175 -7.70 12.15 -2.78
CA ALA A 175 -6.28 12.40 -2.63
C ALA A 175 -5.86 12.44 -1.15
N GLY A 176 -6.69 13.05 -0.29
CA GLY A 176 -6.50 13.07 1.16
C GLY A 176 -6.57 11.68 1.78
N PHE A 177 -7.52 10.83 1.37
CA PHE A 177 -7.58 9.44 1.82
C PHE A 177 -6.34 8.65 1.39
N ASN A 178 -5.87 8.79 0.13
CA ASN A 178 -4.62 8.16 -0.30
C ASN A 178 -3.43 8.67 0.52
N ALA A 179 -3.39 9.96 0.87
CA ALA A 179 -2.34 10.53 1.71
C ALA A 179 -2.27 9.84 3.09
N ILE A 180 -3.40 9.74 3.77
CA ILE A 180 -3.52 9.16 5.11
C ILE A 180 -3.17 7.67 5.07
N PHE A 181 -3.84 6.91 4.20
CA PHE A 181 -3.69 5.45 4.18
C PHE A 181 -2.32 5.03 3.66
N SER A 182 -1.76 5.69 2.64
CA SER A 182 -0.48 5.27 2.06
C SER A 182 0.69 5.63 2.96
N THR A 183 0.67 6.83 3.56
CA THR A 183 1.70 7.20 4.54
C THR A 183 1.62 6.29 5.78
N GLY A 184 0.42 6.02 6.28
CA GLY A 184 0.20 5.11 7.40
C GLY A 184 0.66 3.68 7.12
N ALA A 185 0.29 3.13 5.96
CA ALA A 185 0.69 1.78 5.55
C ALA A 185 2.22 1.68 5.39
N GLY A 186 2.85 2.65 4.72
CA GLY A 186 4.30 2.71 4.58
C GLY A 186 5.03 2.72 5.93
N LEU A 187 4.54 3.52 6.88
CA LEU A 187 5.09 3.58 8.24
C LEU A 187 4.93 2.24 8.98
N VAL A 188 3.73 1.64 8.96
CA VAL A 188 3.48 0.34 9.61
C VAL A 188 4.39 -0.74 9.06
N ILE A 189 4.52 -0.84 7.74
CA ILE A 189 5.41 -1.83 7.10
C ILE A 189 6.88 -1.57 7.51
N ALA A 190 7.32 -0.32 7.51
CA ALA A 190 8.68 0.03 7.91
C ALA A 190 8.95 -0.38 9.38
N LEU A 191 8.04 -0.07 10.30
CA LEU A 191 8.15 -0.44 11.72
C LEU A 191 8.19 -1.96 11.93
N LEU A 192 7.40 -2.72 11.18
CA LEU A 192 7.43 -4.19 11.21
C LEU A 192 8.78 -4.75 10.71
N CYS A 193 9.44 -4.05 9.77
CA CYS A 193 10.74 -4.43 9.22
C CYS A 193 11.95 -4.01 10.08
N LEU A 194 11.88 -2.88 10.80
CA LEU A 194 13.03 -2.31 11.53
C LEU A 194 13.54 -3.21 12.66
N ASN A 195 12.68 -4.02 13.28
CA ASN A 195 13.03 -4.95 14.35
C ASN A 195 13.49 -6.34 13.88
N TYR A 196 13.68 -6.54 12.57
CA TYR A 196 14.17 -7.81 12.03
C TYR A 196 15.70 -7.88 12.07
N LEU A 197 16.24 -8.70 12.97
CA LEU A 197 17.61 -9.18 12.92
C LEU A 197 17.61 -10.57 12.26
N PRO A 198 18.23 -10.74 11.07
CA PRO A 198 18.33 -12.05 10.46
C PRO A 198 19.13 -12.98 11.37
N LYS A 199 18.58 -14.16 11.69
CA LYS A 199 19.31 -15.18 12.43
C LYS A 199 20.53 -15.58 11.59
N ARG A 200 21.73 -15.15 12.00
CA ARG A 200 22.99 -15.61 11.39
C ARG A 200 23.05 -17.12 11.59
N ARG A 201 23.24 -17.86 10.50
CA ARG A 201 23.63 -19.28 10.57
C ARG A 201 25.09 -19.38 10.98
#